data_AF-A0A5C4XUQ6-F1
#
_entry.id   AF-A0A5C4XUQ6-F1
#
_cell.length_a   1.000
_cell.length_b   1.000
_cell.length_c   1.000
_cell.angle_alpha   90.00
_cell.angle_beta   90.00
_cell.angle_gamma   90.00
#
_symmetry.space_group_name_H-M   'P 1'
#
loop_
_entity.id
_entity.type
_entity.pdbx_description
1 polymer ?
#
loop_
_entity_poly.entity_id
_entity_poly.type
_entity_poly.pdbx_seq_one_letter_code
_entity_poly.pdbx_strand_id
1 'polypeptide(L)' 'MRFYLRREERLPAPGPPPGDDRRPFGTITLAWLVLLVAGLLLHGWLSSTGRTWWLWTCAAGAGLGLLALARENRRRRR' A
#
# COMPACT_ATOMS: atom_id res chain seq x y z
N MET A 1 20.46 17.26 -35.70
CA MET A 1 19.56 16.57 -34.76
C MET A 1 18.13 17.04 -34.99
N ARG A 2 17.19 16.13 -35.27
CA ARG A 2 15.78 16.45 -35.55
C ARG A 2 14.99 16.40 -34.24
N PHE A 3 14.71 17.55 -33.66
CA PHE A 3 14.02 17.68 -32.35
C PHE A 3 12.49 17.73 -32.44
N TYR A 4 11.92 17.67 -33.65
CA TYR A 4 10.48 17.59 -33.87
C TYR A 4 10.17 16.46 -34.84
N LEU A 5 9.37 15.50 -34.38
CA LEU A 5 8.70 14.52 -35.23
C LEU A 5 7.46 15.18 -35.83
N ARG A 6 7.33 15.09 -37.16
CA ARG A 6 6.15 15.59 -37.85
C ARG A 6 4.94 14.79 -37.36
N ARG A 7 3.75 15.40 -37.34
CA ARG A 7 2.54 14.79 -36.76
C ARG A 7 2.20 13.41 -37.32
N GLU A 8 2.56 13.18 -38.59
CA GLU A 8 2.44 11.93 -39.36
C GLU A 8 3.48 10.85 -38.98
N GLU A 9 4.61 11.24 -38.38
CA GLU A 9 5.66 10.33 -37.90
C GLU A 9 5.48 9.97 -36.41
N ARG A 10 4.52 10.59 -35.71
CA ARG A 10 4.25 10.26 -34.31
C ARG A 10 3.59 8.90 -34.23
N LEU A 11 4.36 7.91 -33.81
CA LEU A 11 3.77 6.65 -33.37
C LEU A 11 2.80 6.95 -32.21
N PRO A 12 1.69 6.19 -32.11
CA PRO A 12 0.86 6.23 -30.92
C PRO A 12 1.73 5.98 -29.69
N ALA A 13 1.42 6.66 -28.59
CA ALA A 13 2.14 6.45 -27.34
C ALA A 13 2.15 4.96 -27.01
N PRO A 14 3.29 4.39 -26.60
CA PRO A 14 3.34 2.99 -26.19
C PRO A 14 2.31 2.76 -25.08
N GLY A 15 1.64 1.61 -25.14
CA GLY A 15 0.70 1.23 -24.08
C GLY A 15 1.39 1.21 -22.72
N PRO A 16 0.64 1.42 -21.62
CA PRO A 16 1.21 1.37 -20.28
C PRO A 16 1.93 0.03 -20.09
N PRO A 17 3.16 0.03 -19.52
CA PRO A 17 3.86 -1.21 -19.24
C PRO A 17 3.00 -2.06 -18.30
N PRO A 18 3.01 -3.39 -18.45
CA PRO A 18 2.33 -4.28 -17.51
C PRO A 18 2.94 -4.10 -16.12
N GLY A 19 2.27 -3.30 -15.28
CA GLY A 19 2.65 -3.01 -13.90
C GLY A 19 1.89 -3.91 -12.94
N ASP A 20 2.63 -4.66 -12.11
CA ASP A 20 2.04 -5.49 -11.07
C ASP A 20 1.83 -4.66 -9.80
N ASP A 21 0.83 -3.78 -9.85
CA ASP A 21 0.51 -2.83 -8.77
C ASP A 21 0.15 -3.52 -7.45
N ARG A 22 -0.16 -4.83 -7.48
CA ARG A 22 -0.46 -5.63 -6.28
C ARG A 22 0.70 -5.71 -5.30
N ARG A 23 1.95 -5.68 -5.77
CA ARG A 23 3.15 -5.85 -4.94
C ARG A 23 3.32 -4.72 -3.91
N PRO A 24 3.30 -3.43 -4.29
CA PRO A 24 3.43 -2.34 -3.32
C PRO A 24 2.28 -2.30 -2.30
N PHE A 25 1.05 -2.59 -2.74
CA PHE A 25 -0.10 -2.65 -1.81
C PHE A 25 0.00 -3.83 -0.84
N GLY A 26 0.53 -4.97 -1.28
CA GLY A 26 0.79 -6.13 -0.42
C GLY A 26 1.88 -5.85 0.61
N THR A 27 3.01 -5.26 0.20
CA THR A 27 4.13 -4.96 1.08
C THR A 27 3.78 -3.89 2.12
N ILE A 28 3.10 -2.81 1.74
CA ILE A 28 2.68 -1.77 2.71
C ILE A 28 1.69 -2.34 3.74
N THR A 29 0.77 -3.20 3.30
CA THR A 29 -0.20 -3.85 4.19
C THR A 29 0.49 -4.79 5.16
N LEU A 30 1.41 -5.62 4.66
CA LEU A 30 2.18 -6.55 5.50
C LEU A 30 3.05 -5.80 6.51
N ALA A 31 3.71 -4.72 6.08
CA ALA A 31 4.52 -3.88 6.96
C ALA A 31 3.67 -3.33 8.11
N TRP A 32 2.50 -2.74 7.84
CA TRP A 32 1.59 -2.24 8.87
C TRP A 32 1.09 -3.34 9.82
N LEU A 33 0.84 -4.55 9.31
CA LEU A 33 0.45 -5.71 10.12
C LEU A 33 1.56 -6.11 11.09
N VAL A 34 2.79 -6.21 10.61
CA VAL A 34 3.96 -6.56 11.43
C VAL A 34 4.21 -5.49 12.50
N LEU A 35 4.11 -4.21 12.12
CA LEU A 35 4.22 -3.07 13.03
C LEU A 35 3.14 -3.06 14.11
N LEU A 36 1.90 -3.42 13.78
CA LEU A 36 0.82 -3.56 14.77
C LEU A 36 1.13 -4.68 15.77
N VAL A 37 1.59 -5.84 15.30
CA VAL A 37 1.96 -6.97 16.17
C VAL A 37 3.11 -6.60 17.09
N ALA A 38 4.15 -5.96 16.54
CA ALA A 38 5.27 -5.45 17.34
C ALA A 38 4.79 -4.43 18.38
N GLY A 39 3.91 -3.51 18.00
CA GLY A 39 3.31 -2.52 18.90
C GLY A 39 2.46 -3.14 20.02
N LEU A 40 1.74 -4.22 19.74
CA LEU A 40 0.99 -4.98 20.76
C LEU A 40 1.92 -5.70 21.74
N LEU A 41 2.96 -6.37 21.23
CA LEU A 41 3.97 -7.04 22.07
C LEU A 41 4.72 -6.04 22.96
N LEU A 42 4.93 -4.82 22.46
CA LEU A 42 5.61 -3.73 23.16
C LEU A 42 4.63 -2.77 23.85
N HIS A 43 3.33 -3.09 23.94
CA HIS A 43 2.30 -2.18 24.47
C HIS A 43 2.64 -1.68 25.88
N GLY A 44 3.12 -2.56 26.77
CA GLY A 44 3.50 -2.18 28.14
C GLY A 44 4.64 -1.16 28.18
N TRP A 45 5.64 -1.32 27.31
CA TRP A 45 6.75 -0.37 27.20
C TRP A 45 6.31 0.94 26.52
N LEU A 46 5.54 0.89 25.43
CA LEU A 46 5.01 2.07 24.74
C LEU A 46 4.15 2.95 25.65
N SER A 47 3.28 2.32 26.46
CA SER A 47 2.40 3.02 27.38
C SER A 47 3.20 3.69 28.51
N SER A 48 4.33 3.09 28.92
CA SER A 48 5.24 3.69 29.91
C SER A 48 6.02 4.89 29.36
N THR A 49 6.29 4.92 28.04
CA THR A 49 7.06 6.01 27.39
C THR A 49 6.17 7.10 26.78
N GLY A 50 4.85 7.06 26.99
CA GLY A 50 3.90 8.05 26.46
C GLY A 50 3.73 8.02 24.94
N ARG A 51 4.13 6.94 24.26
CA ARG A 51 4.10 6.79 22.79
C ARG A 51 2.85 6.09 22.28
N THR A 52 1.77 6.14 23.05
CA THR A 52 0.49 5.50 22.74
C THR A 52 -0.10 5.99 21.40
N TRP A 53 0.28 7.19 20.93
CA TRP A 53 -0.02 7.70 19.58
C TRP A 53 0.36 6.73 18.46
N TRP A 54 1.49 6.02 18.57
CA TRP A 54 1.99 5.12 17.52
C TRP A 54 1.08 3.91 17.29
N LEU A 55 0.32 3.51 18.32
CA LEU A 55 -0.68 2.45 18.22
C LEU A 55 -1.84 2.87 17.32
N TRP A 56 -2.25 4.14 17.36
CA TRP A 56 -3.31 4.66 16.48
C TRP A 56 -2.89 4.68 15.02
N THR A 57 -1.63 5.00 14.72
CA THR A 57 -1.11 4.95 13.35
C THR A 57 -1.06 3.51 12.83
N CYS A 58 -0.63 2.57 13.67
CA CYS A 58 -0.63 1.15 13.32
C CYS A 58 -2.04 0.58 13.16
N ALA A 59 -2.99 0.97 14.03
CA ALA A 59 -4.38 0.55 13.95
C ALA A 59 -5.06 1.06 12.68
N ALA A 60 -4.81 2.32 12.29
CA ALA A 60 -5.31 2.88 11.04
C ALA A 60 -4.75 2.14 9.81
N GLY A 61 -3.44 1.83 9.80
CA GLY A 61 -2.80 1.06 8.74
C GLY A 61 -3.32 -0.38 8.63
N ALA A 62 -3.46 -1.08 9.74
CA ALA A 62 -4.02 -2.44 9.78
C ALA A 62 -5.50 -2.47 9.37
N GLY A 63 -6.31 -1.50 9.80
CA GLY A 63 -7.70 -1.37 9.41
C GLY A 63 -7.89 -1.16 7.91
N LEU A 64 -7.09 -0.28 7.29
CA LEU A 64 -7.11 -0.05 5.86
C LEU A 64 -6.64 -1.29 5.06
N GLY A 65 -5.62 -2.00 5.55
CA GLY A 65 -5.14 -3.25 4.95
C GLY A 65 -6.18 -4.38 4.96
N LEU A 66 -6.88 -4.55 6.09
CA LEU A 66 -7.98 -5.50 6.23
C LEU A 66 -9.15 -5.17 5.30
N LEU A 67 -9.49 -3.88 5.15
CA LEU A 67 -10.54 -3.44 4.23
C LEU A 67 -10.19 -3.73 2.75
N ALA A 68 -8.91 -3.60 2.37
CA ALA A 68 -8.44 -3.93 1.03
C ALA A 68 -8.58 -5.44 0.73
N LEU A 69 -8.14 -6.29 1.65
CA LEU A 69 -8.31 -7.75 1.57
C LEU A 69 -9.79 -8.17 1.57
N ALA A 70 -10.61 -7.54 2.42
CA ALA A 70 -12.04 -7.79 2.47
C ALA A 70 -12.73 -7.39 1.16
N ARG A 71 -12.32 -6.28 0.52
CA ARG A 71 -12.84 -5.90 -0.81
C ARG A 71 -12.48 -6.92 -1.88
N GLU A 72 -11.23 -7.38 -1.92
CA GLU A 72 -10.81 -8.39 -2.91
C GLU A 72 -11.53 -9.73 -2.70
N ASN A 73 -11.69 -10.17 -1.45
CA ASN A 73 -12.43 -11.38 -1.12
C ASN A 73 -13.92 -11.26 -1.47
N ARG A 74 -14.51 -10.08 -1.24
CA ARG A 74 -15.90 -9.79 -1.62
C ARG A 74 -16.09 -9.74 -3.14
N ARG A 75 -15.07 -9.28 -3.88
CA ARG A 75 -15.03 -9.29 -5.35
C ARG A 75 -14.95 -10.71 -5.92
N ARG A 76 -14.26 -11.64 -5.23
CA ARG A 76 -14.22 -13.07 -5.62
C ARG A 76 -15.52 -13.83 -5.37
N ARG A 77 -16.40 -13.32 -4.49
CA ARG A 77 -17.70 -13.94 -4.18
C ARG A 77 -18.86 -13.44 -5.08
N ARG A 78 -18.61 -12.46 -5.95
CA ARG A 78 -19.55 -12.02 -7.00
C ARG A 78 -19.06 -12.55 -8.35
#